data_AF-A0ABD0LMC5-F1
#
_entry.id   AF-A0ABD0LMC5-F1
#
_cell.length_a   1.000
_cell.length_b   1.000
_cell.length_c   1.000
_cell.angle_alpha   90.00
_cell.angle_beta   90.00
_cell.angle_gamma   90.00
#
_symmetry.space_group_name_H-M   'P 1'
#
loop_
_entity.id
_entity.type
_entity.pdbx_description
1 polymer ?
#
loop_
_entity_poly.entity_id
_entity_poly.type
_entity_poly.pdbx_seq_one_letter_code
_entity_poly.pdbx_strand_id
1 'polypeptide(L)'
;MAATKYGNATGAGTCAENFTCLGDIGENPNYGYTSFDHVGWGMLSALQLLTLDNWENLNDQMTHINGFYSKPFLFLIVYFGSFYLLNLTLAKEREEMRRIGPAEELRRRQTQFFPDNRSGTSLSGKVPASKDRAWKPRHVEAPGTPSGSSSSDEIQYGSALRAFSRRVVAAPAFDLFIIVSIILNTVVLAVRHHNQPAYMSEILKTANLLWLFKLASEWTTMQILLKITFSTFGTLGNLAFVVGVLNYTIADVGLKLLSPYYNNFDFQNSEGERWHFKDFPHSFVLVFRLLCGDWIRPLWQCLRAANYVCYVVFVPAVVVGHLVLLNLVLALLLNAFNAENLNRCQTSIKK
;
A
#
# COMPACT_ATOMS: atom_id res chain seq x y z
N MET A 1 -21.53 -10.17 22.92
CA MET A 1 -22.55 -9.11 23.06
C MET A 1 -21.84 -7.85 23.50
N ALA A 2 -21.92 -6.76 22.75
CA ALA A 2 -21.43 -5.47 23.22
C ALA A 2 -22.31 -5.05 24.41
N ALA A 3 -21.74 -4.94 25.60
CA ALA A 3 -22.45 -4.38 26.73
C ALA A 3 -22.74 -2.91 26.41
N THR A 4 -24.00 -2.58 26.11
CA THR A 4 -24.44 -1.20 25.91
C THR A 4 -24.23 -0.47 27.22
N LYS A 5 -23.26 0.44 27.28
CA LYS A 5 -23.00 1.27 28.45
C LYS A 5 -23.90 2.51 28.35
N TYR A 6 -24.37 2.97 29.51
CA TYR A 6 -25.35 4.04 29.63
C TYR A 6 -24.81 5.11 30.57
N GLY A 7 -25.38 6.31 30.51
CA GLY A 7 -24.94 7.46 31.29
C GLY A 7 -26.09 8.33 31.76
N ASN A 8 -25.87 9.01 32.89
CA ASN A 8 -26.83 9.98 33.44
C ASN A 8 -26.67 11.40 32.85
N ALA A 9 -25.65 11.63 32.01
CA ALA A 9 -25.40 12.92 31.40
C ALA A 9 -26.36 13.23 30.25
N THR A 10 -26.63 14.51 30.01
CA THR A 10 -27.43 14.98 28.87
C THR A 10 -26.78 14.57 27.54
N GLY A 11 -27.53 13.85 26.70
CA GLY A 11 -27.05 13.33 25.43
C GLY A 11 -26.25 12.01 25.54
N ALA A 12 -26.17 11.41 26.72
CA ALA A 12 -25.67 10.04 26.89
C ALA A 12 -26.75 9.00 26.51
N GLY A 13 -26.35 7.74 26.37
CA GLY A 13 -27.30 6.64 26.20
C GLY A 13 -28.11 6.45 27.47
N THR A 14 -29.44 6.48 27.36
CA THR A 14 -30.35 6.28 28.50
C THR A 14 -30.52 4.81 28.83
N CYS A 15 -30.49 4.46 30.12
CA CYS A 15 -30.87 3.13 30.57
C CYS A 15 -32.30 2.76 30.15
N ALA A 16 -32.58 1.46 30.02
CA ALA A 16 -33.91 0.96 29.73
C ALA A 16 -34.93 1.35 30.82
N GLU A 17 -36.23 1.33 30.49
CA GLU A 17 -37.29 1.64 31.44
C GLU A 17 -37.18 0.76 32.70
N ASN A 18 -37.31 1.37 33.88
CA ASN A 18 -37.14 0.76 35.20
C ASN A 18 -35.69 0.38 35.61
N PHE A 19 -34.67 0.78 34.84
CA PHE A 19 -33.27 0.65 35.23
C PHE A 19 -32.64 2.02 35.53
N THR A 20 -31.83 2.08 36.59
CA THR A 20 -31.04 3.27 36.93
C THR A 20 -29.58 3.06 36.56
N CYS A 21 -28.97 4.05 35.92
CA CYS A 21 -27.56 3.97 35.58
C CYS A 21 -26.72 4.29 36.82
N LEU A 22 -25.94 3.31 37.28
CA LEU A 22 -25.03 3.44 38.41
C LEU A 22 -23.59 3.56 37.91
N GLY A 23 -22.85 4.51 38.47
CA GLY A 23 -21.41 4.65 38.23
C GLY A 23 -20.64 3.56 38.97
N ASP A 24 -19.44 3.23 38.47
CA ASP A 24 -18.44 2.38 39.13
C ASP A 24 -18.89 0.94 39.47
N ILE A 25 -20.02 0.50 38.92
CA ILE A 25 -20.54 -0.86 39.10
C ILE A 25 -20.47 -1.64 37.79
N GLY A 26 -19.76 -2.76 37.84
CA GLY A 26 -19.59 -3.69 36.73
C GLY A 26 -18.18 -3.67 36.11
N GLU A 27 -17.93 -4.58 35.18
CA GLU A 27 -16.64 -4.69 34.52
C GLU A 27 -16.46 -3.60 33.46
N ASN A 28 -15.20 -3.15 33.31
CA ASN A 28 -14.83 -2.21 32.26
C ASN A 28 -14.97 -2.85 30.85
N PRO A 29 -15.24 -2.04 29.80
CA PRO A 29 -15.38 -2.55 28.44
C PRO A 29 -14.17 -3.35 27.96
N ASN A 30 -14.40 -4.18 26.93
CA ASN A 30 -13.36 -4.98 26.29
C ASN A 30 -12.56 -5.83 27.30
N TYR A 31 -13.28 -6.55 28.16
CA TYR A 31 -12.71 -7.45 29.18
C TYR A 31 -11.88 -6.74 30.26
N GLY A 32 -12.19 -5.48 30.53
CA GLY A 32 -11.50 -4.70 31.54
C GLY A 32 -10.28 -3.92 31.04
N TYR A 33 -9.93 -4.02 29.76
CA TYR A 33 -8.72 -3.42 29.18
C TYR A 33 -8.90 -2.02 28.61
N THR A 34 -10.14 -1.51 28.59
CA THR A 34 -10.45 -0.16 28.14
C THR A 34 -10.99 0.65 29.31
N SER A 35 -10.15 1.46 29.95
CA SER A 35 -10.56 2.41 30.98
C SER A 35 -9.58 3.57 31.18
N PHE A 36 -10.01 4.57 31.95
CA PHE A 36 -9.20 5.75 32.31
C PHE A 36 -8.97 5.85 33.83
N ASP A 37 -9.25 4.79 34.58
CA ASP A 37 -9.25 4.80 36.05
C ASP A 37 -7.83 4.88 36.63
N HIS A 38 -6.84 4.48 35.85
CA HIS A 38 -5.43 4.57 36.20
C HIS A 38 -4.56 4.87 34.98
N VAL A 39 -3.35 5.39 35.28
CA VAL A 39 -2.42 5.93 34.28
C VAL A 39 -2.05 4.90 33.21
N GLY A 40 -1.95 3.61 33.54
CA GLY A 40 -1.63 2.53 32.60
C GLY A 40 -2.66 2.37 31.48
N TRP A 41 -3.92 2.05 31.82
CA TRP A 41 -4.99 1.95 30.82
C TRP A 41 -5.29 3.28 30.13
N GLY A 42 -5.14 4.41 30.85
CA GLY A 42 -5.25 5.74 30.26
C GLY A 42 -4.19 5.99 29.18
N MET A 43 -2.93 5.58 29.42
CA MET A 43 -1.85 5.67 28.44
C MET A 43 -2.08 4.75 27.25
N LEU A 44 -2.55 3.52 27.47
CA LEU A 44 -2.88 2.59 26.38
C LEU A 44 -4.04 3.13 25.52
N SER A 45 -5.08 3.67 26.14
CA SER A 45 -6.22 4.29 25.46
C SER A 45 -5.82 5.57 24.72
N ALA A 46 -4.90 6.36 25.28
CA ALA A 46 -4.33 7.51 24.59
C ALA A 46 -3.51 7.09 23.37
N LEU A 47 -2.69 6.04 23.49
CA LEU A 47 -1.94 5.47 22.35
C LEU A 47 -2.88 4.95 21.26
N GLN A 48 -3.99 4.31 21.64
CA GLN A 48 -5.04 3.88 20.73
C GLN A 48 -5.64 5.06 19.95
N LEU A 49 -5.95 6.18 20.64
CA LEU A 49 -6.47 7.40 20.00
C LEU A 49 -5.42 8.09 19.11
N LEU A 50 -4.14 8.10 19.51
CA LEU A 50 -3.06 8.68 18.72
C LEU A 50 -2.80 7.89 17.44
N THR A 51 -2.87 6.55 17.52
CA THR A 51 -2.65 5.66 16.37
C THR A 51 -3.88 5.48 15.48
N LEU A 52 -5.05 5.98 15.90
CA LEU A 52 -6.33 5.85 15.23
C LEU A 52 -6.74 4.39 14.96
N ASP A 53 -6.40 3.48 15.86
CA ASP A 53 -6.78 2.07 15.76
C ASP A 53 -8.06 1.78 16.57
N ASN A 54 -9.13 1.36 15.88
CA ASN A 54 -10.43 1.07 16.49
C ASN A 54 -10.91 2.21 17.43
N TRP A 55 -10.55 3.45 17.11
CA TRP A 55 -10.77 4.64 17.92
C TRP A 55 -12.25 5.01 17.97
N GLU A 56 -13.00 4.67 16.92
CA GLU A 56 -14.44 4.85 16.80
C GLU A 56 -15.18 4.10 17.91
N ASN A 57 -14.73 2.88 18.25
CA ASN A 57 -15.33 2.09 19.32
C ASN A 57 -15.15 2.78 20.68
N LEU A 58 -13.96 3.32 20.97
CA LEU A 58 -13.69 4.06 22.19
C LEU A 58 -14.48 5.38 22.22
N ASN A 59 -14.55 6.09 21.09
CA ASN A 59 -15.33 7.31 20.94
C ASN A 59 -16.83 7.05 21.19
N ASP A 60 -17.37 5.97 20.63
CA ASP A 60 -18.78 5.60 20.79
C ASP A 60 -19.08 5.24 22.24
N GLN A 61 -18.22 4.44 22.89
CA GLN A 61 -18.34 4.12 24.31
C GLN A 61 -18.30 5.38 25.18
N MET A 62 -17.34 6.27 24.97
CA MET A 62 -17.20 7.50 25.76
C MET A 62 -18.38 8.45 25.55
N THR A 63 -18.92 8.52 24.32
CA THR A 63 -20.11 9.31 24.00
C THR A 63 -21.36 8.71 24.63
N HIS A 64 -21.50 7.39 24.63
CA HIS A 64 -22.64 6.72 25.25
C HIS A 64 -22.67 6.88 26.77
N ILE A 65 -21.52 7.04 27.44
CA ILE A 65 -21.41 7.20 28.89
C ILE A 65 -21.49 8.68 29.31
N ASN A 66 -20.71 9.56 28.67
CA ASN A 66 -20.58 10.96 29.08
C ASN A 66 -21.41 11.94 28.23
N GLY A 67 -22.10 11.44 27.21
CA GLY A 67 -22.86 12.25 26.28
C GLY A 67 -21.98 13.15 25.42
N PHE A 68 -22.58 14.25 24.96
CA PHE A 68 -21.95 15.19 24.03
C PHE A 68 -20.67 15.84 24.60
N TYR A 69 -20.54 15.95 25.93
CA TYR A 69 -19.38 16.59 26.58
C TYR A 69 -18.05 15.89 26.33
N SER A 70 -18.07 14.59 26.00
CA SER A 70 -16.85 13.84 25.66
C SER A 70 -16.27 14.17 24.29
N LYS A 71 -17.12 14.60 23.34
CA LYS A 71 -16.74 14.89 21.95
C LYS A 71 -15.62 15.93 21.82
N PRO A 72 -15.65 17.11 22.50
CA PRO A 72 -14.56 18.08 22.38
C PRO A 72 -13.22 17.53 22.86
N PHE A 73 -13.18 16.75 23.95
CA PHE A 73 -11.93 16.12 24.42
C PHE A 73 -11.35 15.16 23.38
N LEU A 74 -12.18 14.28 22.83
CA LEU A 74 -11.76 13.32 21.80
C LEU A 74 -11.31 14.03 20.51
N PHE A 75 -12.04 15.06 20.09
CA PHE A 75 -11.66 15.88 18.94
C PHE A 75 -10.30 16.54 19.15
N LEU A 76 -10.03 17.10 20.33
CA LEU A 76 -8.75 17.73 20.64
C LEU A 76 -7.60 16.72 20.60
N ILE A 77 -7.77 15.53 21.18
CA ILE A 77 -6.73 14.48 21.13
C ILE A 77 -6.48 14.01 19.70
N VAL A 78 -7.53 13.75 18.91
CA VAL A 78 -7.36 13.30 17.53
C VAL A 78 -6.75 14.40 16.66
N TYR A 79 -7.23 15.65 16.79
CA TYR A 79 -6.74 16.78 16.02
C TYR A 79 -5.28 17.12 16.36
N PHE A 80 -4.97 17.36 17.63
CA PHE A 80 -3.60 17.70 18.04
C PHE A 80 -2.67 16.49 17.96
N GLY A 81 -3.17 15.29 18.23
CA GLY A 81 -2.41 14.05 18.12
C GLY A 81 -2.01 13.73 16.69
N SER A 82 -2.94 13.80 15.74
CA SER A 82 -2.63 13.62 14.32
C SER A 82 -1.70 14.72 13.80
N PHE A 83 -1.94 15.99 14.15
CA PHE A 83 -1.04 17.08 13.78
C PHE A 83 0.38 16.87 14.33
N TYR A 84 0.50 16.46 15.59
CA TYR A 84 1.79 16.14 16.20
C TYR A 84 2.49 14.98 15.49
N LEU A 85 1.80 13.88 15.23
CA LEU A 85 2.37 12.72 14.55
C LEU A 85 2.76 13.02 13.10
N LEU A 86 1.94 13.79 12.37
CA LEU A 86 2.27 14.26 11.03
C LEU A 86 3.52 15.13 11.05
N ASN A 87 3.62 16.09 11.98
CA ASN A 87 4.80 16.95 12.08
C ASN A 87 6.07 16.17 12.47
N LEU A 88 5.96 15.19 13.36
CA LEU A 88 7.09 14.34 13.75
C LEU A 88 7.54 13.46 12.59
N THR A 89 6.58 12.88 11.85
CA THR A 89 6.82 12.12 10.62
C THR A 89 7.53 12.98 9.58
N LEU A 90 6.99 14.16 9.28
CA LEU A 90 7.57 15.10 8.32
C LEU A 90 8.96 15.58 8.76
N ALA A 91 9.17 15.82 10.05
CA ALA A 91 10.47 16.22 10.58
C ALA A 91 11.51 15.10 10.40
N LYS A 92 11.13 13.85 10.70
CA LYS A 92 11.97 12.67 10.46
C LYS A 92 12.29 12.53 8.97
N GLU A 93 11.27 12.59 8.11
CA GLU A 93 11.44 12.49 6.65
C GLU A 93 12.37 13.58 6.12
N ARG A 94 12.21 14.82 6.59
CA ARG A 94 13.08 15.93 6.22
C ARG A 94 14.53 15.68 6.63
N GLU A 95 14.77 15.21 7.85
CA GLU A 95 16.12 14.89 8.31
C GLU A 95 16.72 13.72 7.52
N GLU A 96 15.93 12.69 7.22
CA GLU A 96 16.38 11.55 6.44
C GLU A 96 16.73 11.95 4.99
N MET A 97 15.88 12.73 4.34
CA MET A 97 16.18 13.31 3.02
C MET A 97 17.46 14.15 3.04
N ARG A 98 17.65 14.96 4.09
CA ARG A 98 18.86 15.79 4.27
C ARG A 98 20.13 14.92 4.37
N ARG A 99 20.04 13.74 4.99
CA ARG A 99 21.16 12.80 5.10
C ARG A 99 21.45 12.06 3.80
N ILE A 100 20.41 11.59 3.10
CA ILE A 100 20.56 10.77 1.88
C ILE A 100 20.99 11.61 0.67
N GLY A 101 20.47 12.84 0.54
CA GLY A 101 20.66 13.67 -0.66
C GLY A 101 22.13 13.85 -1.11
N PRO A 102 23.04 14.37 -0.25
CA PRO A 102 24.43 14.58 -0.63
C PRO A 102 25.19 13.28 -0.98
N ALA A 103 24.84 12.17 -0.31
CA ALA A 103 25.49 10.88 -0.52
C ALA A 103 25.16 10.30 -1.91
N GLU A 104 23.93 10.49 -2.39
CA GLU A 104 23.54 10.08 -3.74
C GLU A 104 24.18 10.94 -4.83
N GLU A 105 24.28 12.26 -4.63
CA GLU A 105 24.96 13.15 -5.58
C GLU A 105 26.44 12.79 -5.76
N LEU A 106 27.14 12.49 -4.65
CA LEU A 106 28.52 12.03 -4.69
C LEU A 106 28.67 10.70 -5.42
N ARG A 107 27.79 9.72 -5.14
CA ARG A 107 27.76 8.44 -5.88
C ARG A 107 27.54 8.66 -7.37
N ARG A 108 26.62 9.55 -7.77
CA ARG A 108 26.37 9.86 -9.19
C ARG A 108 27.60 10.48 -9.85
N ARG A 109 28.25 11.47 -9.21
CA ARG A 109 29.50 12.04 -9.70
C ARG A 109 30.57 10.96 -9.86
N GLN A 110 30.77 10.12 -8.86
CA GLN A 110 31.77 9.06 -8.92
C GLN A 110 31.49 8.04 -10.04
N THR A 111 30.23 7.66 -10.25
CA THR A 111 29.82 6.74 -11.33
C THR A 111 29.99 7.37 -12.72
N GLN A 112 29.79 8.69 -12.83
CA GLN A 112 30.00 9.42 -14.08
C GLN A 112 31.50 9.60 -14.41
N PHE A 113 32.36 9.75 -13.39
CA PHE A 113 33.81 9.88 -13.57
C PHE A 113 34.53 8.53 -13.76
N PHE A 114 34.00 7.44 -13.20
CA PHE A 114 34.56 6.10 -13.31
C PHE A 114 33.50 5.11 -13.83
N PRO A 115 33.28 5.02 -15.15
CA PRO A 115 32.53 3.90 -15.71
C PRO A 115 33.33 2.61 -15.45
N ASP A 116 32.75 1.68 -14.69
CA ASP A 116 33.40 0.45 -14.22
C ASP A 116 33.78 -0.44 -15.42
N ASN A 117 35.06 -0.42 -15.82
CA ASN A 117 35.58 -1.25 -16.90
C ASN A 117 36.15 -2.54 -16.31
N ARG A 118 35.28 -3.42 -15.80
CA ARG A 118 35.66 -4.78 -15.41
C ARG A 118 35.69 -5.69 -16.63
N SER A 119 36.77 -5.60 -17.40
CA SER A 119 37.33 -6.73 -18.12
C SER A 119 38.78 -6.88 -17.68
N GLY A 120 39.08 -7.99 -17.01
CA GLY A 120 40.43 -8.30 -16.58
C GLY A 120 41.34 -8.41 -17.79
N THR A 121 42.33 -7.53 -17.88
CA THR A 121 43.60 -7.80 -18.55
C THR A 121 44.64 -6.83 -18.03
N SER A 122 45.66 -7.39 -17.38
CA SER A 122 46.98 -6.78 -17.22
C SER A 122 47.42 -6.15 -18.55
N LEU A 123 47.84 -4.88 -18.55
CA LEU A 123 48.96 -4.41 -19.36
C LEU A 123 49.38 -2.98 -18.99
N SER A 124 50.65 -2.89 -18.62
CA SER A 124 51.51 -1.71 -18.62
C SER A 124 51.32 -0.85 -19.88
N GLY A 125 51.23 0.47 -19.72
CA GLY A 125 51.09 1.38 -20.85
C GLY A 125 51.32 2.85 -20.48
N LYS A 126 52.50 3.34 -20.83
CA LYS A 126 53.01 4.72 -20.72
C LYS A 126 51.98 5.80 -21.06
N VAL A 127 52.02 6.89 -20.28
CA VAL A 127 51.48 8.21 -20.65
C VAL A 127 52.30 8.78 -21.82
N PRO A 128 51.68 9.24 -22.91
CA PRO A 128 52.26 10.26 -23.76
C PRO A 128 51.54 11.60 -23.55
N ALA A 129 52.32 12.61 -23.18
CA ALA A 129 51.96 14.00 -23.33
C ALA A 129 52.04 14.38 -24.82
N SER A 130 51.03 15.08 -25.37
CA SER A 130 51.19 15.89 -26.60
C SER A 130 49.92 16.66 -27.00
N LYS A 131 50.04 17.99 -26.88
CA LYS A 131 49.63 19.06 -27.81
C LYS A 131 48.21 19.11 -28.39
N ASP A 132 47.55 20.21 -28.04
CA ASP A 132 46.91 21.17 -28.95
C ASP A 132 46.50 20.64 -30.32
N ARG A 133 45.19 20.46 -30.51
CA ARG A 133 44.62 20.48 -31.85
C ARG A 133 43.33 21.30 -31.86
N ALA A 134 43.43 22.41 -32.57
CA ALA A 134 42.39 23.38 -32.84
C ALA A 134 41.13 22.73 -33.45
N TRP A 135 39.98 23.19 -32.98
CA TRP A 135 38.67 22.87 -33.51
C TRP A 135 38.57 23.35 -34.97
N LYS A 136 38.27 22.42 -35.90
CA LYS A 136 37.85 22.76 -37.27
C LYS A 136 36.34 22.49 -37.40
N PRO A 137 35.55 23.44 -37.94
CA PRO A 137 34.15 23.19 -38.22
C PRO A 137 34.00 22.16 -39.35
N ARG A 138 33.08 21.23 -39.17
CA ARG A 138 32.69 20.25 -40.19
C ARG A 138 31.67 20.91 -41.13
N HIS A 139 31.92 20.85 -42.43
CA HIS A 139 30.97 21.32 -43.45
C HIS A 139 29.67 20.50 -43.35
N VAL A 140 28.55 21.21 -43.36
CA VAL A 140 27.19 20.65 -43.49
C VAL A 140 26.85 20.71 -44.98
N GLU A 141 26.77 19.55 -45.63
CA GLU A 141 26.19 19.43 -46.97
C GLU A 141 24.67 19.28 -46.85
N ALA A 142 23.94 20.05 -47.65
CA ALA A 142 22.49 20.02 -47.71
C ALA A 142 22.01 18.75 -48.46
N PRO A 143 20.94 18.07 -48.01
CA PRO A 143 20.39 16.94 -48.74
C PRO A 143 19.72 17.38 -50.05
N GLY A 144 20.26 16.87 -51.17
CA GLY A 144 19.64 16.94 -52.49
C GLY A 144 18.42 16.01 -52.62
N THR A 145 17.56 16.36 -53.56
CA THR A 145 16.29 15.74 -53.93
C THR A 145 16.40 14.30 -54.47
N PRO A 146 15.32 13.50 -54.40
CA PRO A 146 15.36 12.06 -54.62
C PRO A 146 15.26 11.71 -56.12
N SER A 147 16.09 10.77 -56.55
CA SER A 147 15.86 9.99 -57.76
C SER A 147 15.78 8.51 -57.37
N GLY A 148 14.65 7.88 -57.70
CA GLY A 148 14.41 6.48 -57.41
C GLY A 148 15.07 5.55 -58.43
N SER A 149 15.45 4.36 -57.97
CA SER A 149 15.26 3.14 -58.73
C SER A 149 15.12 1.96 -57.76
N SER A 150 14.22 1.07 -58.13
CA SER A 150 13.59 0.01 -57.36
C SER A 150 14.38 -1.31 -57.40
N SER A 151 14.33 -2.07 -56.29
CA SER A 151 14.11 -3.54 -56.19
C SER A 151 15.01 -4.17 -55.13
N SER A 152 14.64 -5.18 -54.35
CA SER A 152 13.37 -5.82 -53.95
C SER A 152 13.75 -6.74 -52.77
N ASP A 153 12.80 -6.95 -51.86
CA ASP A 153 12.67 -8.11 -50.95
C ASP A 153 12.55 -7.77 -49.46
N GLU A 154 11.48 -7.07 -49.08
CA GLU A 154 10.91 -7.21 -47.73
C GLU A 154 9.36 -7.05 -47.75
N ILE A 155 8.67 -8.19 -47.64
CA ILE A 155 7.31 -8.39 -47.12
C ILE A 155 6.15 -7.70 -47.88
N GLN A 156 5.79 -8.25 -49.05
CA GLN A 156 4.59 -7.86 -49.81
C GLN A 156 3.27 -8.42 -49.24
N TYR A 157 3.30 -9.45 -48.39
CA TYR A 157 2.10 -10.06 -47.80
C TYR A 157 1.45 -9.21 -46.67
N GLY A 158 2.18 -8.24 -46.12
CA GLY A 158 1.70 -7.40 -45.01
C GLY A 158 0.90 -6.16 -45.45
N SER A 159 1.04 -5.70 -46.69
CA SER A 159 0.48 -4.40 -47.13
C SER A 159 -1.03 -4.48 -47.44
N ALA A 160 -1.47 -5.56 -48.10
CA ALA A 160 -2.87 -5.78 -48.44
C ALA A 160 -3.72 -6.04 -47.20
N LEU A 161 -3.24 -6.88 -46.27
CA LEU A 161 -3.94 -7.17 -45.02
C LEU A 161 -4.05 -5.93 -44.13
N ARG A 162 -2.98 -5.10 -44.06
CA ARG A 162 -2.97 -3.82 -43.32
C ARG A 162 -3.80 -2.73 -43.98
N ALA A 163 -3.98 -2.76 -45.30
CA ALA A 163 -4.85 -1.84 -46.03
C ALA A 163 -6.32 -2.24 -45.86
N PHE A 164 -6.61 -3.54 -45.90
CA PHE A 164 -7.93 -4.10 -45.65
C PHE A 164 -8.38 -3.83 -44.22
N SER A 165 -7.55 -4.10 -43.21
CA SER A 165 -7.90 -3.83 -41.81
C SER A 165 -8.10 -2.34 -41.53
N ARG A 166 -7.28 -1.44 -42.11
CA ARG A 166 -7.53 0.01 -42.01
C ARG A 166 -8.84 0.44 -42.66
N ARG A 167 -9.22 -0.18 -43.78
CA ARG A 167 -10.50 0.10 -44.46
C ARG A 167 -11.71 -0.41 -43.68
N VAL A 168 -11.56 -1.55 -42.99
CA VAL A 168 -12.60 -2.12 -42.11
C VAL A 168 -12.73 -1.29 -40.83
N VAL A 169 -11.61 -0.91 -40.20
CA VAL A 169 -11.61 -0.11 -38.96
C VAL A 169 -12.07 1.32 -39.18
N ALA A 170 -11.82 1.90 -40.36
CA ALA A 170 -12.29 3.25 -40.71
C ALA A 170 -13.77 3.31 -41.13
N ALA A 171 -14.47 2.17 -41.19
CA ALA A 171 -15.88 2.14 -41.53
C ALA A 171 -16.74 2.50 -40.30
N PRO A 172 -17.72 3.41 -40.41
CA PRO A 172 -18.56 3.80 -39.27
C PRO A 172 -19.41 2.65 -38.70
N ALA A 173 -19.64 1.59 -39.49
CA ALA A 173 -20.28 0.36 -39.02
C ALA A 173 -19.42 -0.44 -38.02
N PHE A 174 -18.09 -0.31 -38.11
CA PHE A 174 -17.17 -0.94 -37.17
C PHE A 174 -17.24 -0.28 -35.80
N ASP A 175 -17.30 1.05 -35.74
CA ASP A 175 -17.48 1.79 -34.49
C ASP A 175 -18.81 1.44 -33.79
N LEU A 176 -19.90 1.33 -34.56
CA LEU A 176 -21.19 0.88 -34.04
C LEU A 176 -21.11 -0.55 -33.48
N PHE A 177 -20.42 -1.46 -34.18
CA PHE A 177 -20.21 -2.84 -33.73
C PHE A 177 -19.43 -2.90 -32.41
N ILE A 178 -18.41 -2.06 -32.23
CA ILE A 178 -17.66 -1.97 -30.97
C ILE A 178 -18.55 -1.45 -29.84
N ILE A 179 -19.33 -0.39 -30.06
CA ILE A 179 -20.22 0.17 -29.05
C ILE A 179 -21.30 -0.83 -28.63
N VAL A 180 -21.96 -1.49 -29.60
CA VAL A 180 -22.96 -2.55 -29.33
C VAL A 180 -22.33 -3.71 -28.56
N SER A 181 -21.08 -4.07 -28.91
CA SER A 181 -20.34 -5.08 -28.17
C SER A 181 -20.13 -4.62 -26.73
N ILE A 182 -19.59 -3.43 -26.47
CA ILE A 182 -19.37 -2.92 -25.10
C ILE A 182 -20.66 -2.92 -24.27
N ILE A 183 -21.79 -2.51 -24.87
CA ILE A 183 -23.10 -2.55 -24.22
C ILE A 183 -23.50 -3.99 -23.87
N LEU A 184 -23.36 -4.92 -24.83
CA LEU A 184 -23.68 -6.33 -24.62
C LEU A 184 -22.80 -6.98 -23.54
N ASN A 185 -21.52 -6.62 -23.43
CA ASN A 185 -20.64 -7.02 -22.32
C ASN A 185 -21.20 -6.60 -20.97
N THR A 186 -21.60 -5.33 -20.89
CA THR A 186 -22.06 -4.69 -19.66
C THR A 186 -23.37 -5.33 -19.21
N VAL A 187 -24.25 -5.67 -20.16
CA VAL A 187 -25.49 -6.42 -19.90
C VAL A 187 -25.19 -7.85 -19.45
N VAL A 188 -24.28 -8.57 -20.11
CA VAL A 188 -23.89 -9.94 -19.70
C VAL A 188 -23.29 -9.97 -18.29
N LEU A 189 -22.52 -8.95 -17.92
CA LEU A 189 -22.00 -8.76 -16.56
C LEU A 189 -23.11 -8.48 -15.54
N ALA A 190 -24.10 -7.66 -15.92
CA ALA A 190 -25.21 -7.24 -15.05
C ALA A 190 -26.24 -8.35 -14.77
N VAL A 191 -26.31 -9.39 -15.63
CA VAL A 191 -27.29 -10.49 -15.52
C VAL A 191 -26.95 -11.54 -14.43
N ARG A 192 -25.74 -11.47 -13.84
CA ARG A 192 -25.34 -12.37 -12.74
C ARG A 192 -26.21 -12.16 -11.51
N HIS A 193 -26.85 -13.23 -11.02
CA HIS A 193 -27.66 -13.21 -9.81
C HIS A 193 -27.35 -14.43 -8.92
N HIS A 194 -27.70 -14.31 -7.64
CA HIS A 194 -27.55 -15.39 -6.67
C HIS A 194 -28.53 -16.54 -6.96
N ASN A 195 -28.13 -17.79 -6.77
CA ASN A 195 -28.89 -19.02 -7.10
C ASN A 195 -29.19 -19.26 -8.60
N GLN A 196 -28.30 -18.85 -9.49
CA GLN A 196 -28.42 -19.16 -10.93
C GLN A 196 -28.12 -20.65 -11.24
N PRO A 197 -28.77 -21.24 -12.27
CA PRO A 197 -28.49 -22.61 -12.70
C PRO A 197 -27.06 -22.75 -13.26
N ALA A 198 -26.45 -23.93 -13.08
CA ALA A 198 -25.05 -24.20 -13.42
C ALA A 198 -24.70 -23.86 -14.89
N TYR A 199 -25.60 -24.16 -15.83
CA TYR A 199 -25.44 -23.84 -17.26
C TYR A 199 -25.28 -22.35 -17.53
N MET A 200 -26.08 -21.50 -16.88
CA MET A 200 -26.01 -20.06 -17.01
C MET A 200 -24.68 -19.52 -16.46
N SER A 201 -24.21 -20.09 -15.36
CA SER A 201 -22.92 -19.71 -14.76
C SER A 201 -21.72 -20.00 -15.67
N GLU A 202 -21.75 -21.12 -16.39
CA GLU A 202 -20.67 -21.49 -17.32
C GLU A 202 -20.67 -20.59 -18.55
N ILE A 203 -21.84 -20.32 -19.15
CA ILE A 203 -21.93 -19.38 -20.29
C ILE A 203 -21.45 -17.99 -19.90
N LEU A 204 -21.88 -17.47 -18.76
CA LEU A 204 -21.47 -16.15 -18.29
C LEU A 204 -19.98 -16.11 -17.90
N LYS A 205 -19.36 -17.23 -17.51
CA LYS A 205 -17.90 -17.31 -17.31
C LYS A 205 -17.16 -17.32 -18.64
N THR A 206 -17.58 -18.14 -19.60
CA THR A 206 -16.94 -18.23 -20.92
C THR A 206 -17.08 -16.93 -21.70
N ALA A 207 -18.27 -16.33 -21.72
CA ALA A 207 -18.49 -15.01 -22.30
C ALA A 207 -17.61 -13.98 -21.59
N ASN A 208 -17.66 -13.87 -20.26
CA ASN A 208 -16.81 -12.89 -19.58
C ASN A 208 -15.32 -13.11 -19.84
N LEU A 209 -14.82 -14.35 -19.91
CA LEU A 209 -13.41 -14.64 -20.18
C LEU A 209 -12.98 -14.21 -21.59
N LEU A 210 -13.78 -14.53 -22.61
CA LEU A 210 -13.55 -14.10 -24.00
C LEU A 210 -13.49 -12.58 -24.11
N TRP A 211 -14.34 -11.89 -23.35
CA TRP A 211 -14.40 -10.44 -23.32
C TRP A 211 -13.27 -9.83 -22.49
N LEU A 212 -12.86 -10.47 -21.40
CA LEU A 212 -11.72 -10.06 -20.57
C LEU A 212 -10.42 -10.12 -21.37
N PHE A 213 -10.22 -11.14 -22.20
CA PHE A 213 -9.06 -11.21 -23.11
C PHE A 213 -9.10 -10.15 -24.20
N LYS A 214 -10.27 -9.91 -24.81
CA LYS A 214 -10.42 -8.91 -25.88
C LYS A 214 -10.24 -7.48 -25.34
N LEU A 215 -10.81 -7.21 -24.18
CA LEU A 215 -10.74 -5.91 -23.50
C LEU A 215 -9.36 -5.68 -22.86
N ALA A 216 -8.67 -6.72 -22.37
CA ALA A 216 -7.26 -6.64 -21.95
C ALA A 216 -6.29 -6.33 -23.11
N SER A 217 -6.64 -6.73 -24.34
CA SER A 217 -5.87 -6.40 -25.54
C SER A 217 -6.04 -4.95 -25.99
N GLU A 218 -7.19 -4.33 -25.72
CA GLU A 218 -7.53 -2.95 -26.13
C GLU A 218 -7.33 -1.91 -25.01
N TRP A 219 -7.15 -2.36 -23.76
CA TRP A 219 -6.84 -1.50 -22.62
C TRP A 219 -5.36 -1.11 -22.55
N THR A 220 -4.94 -0.21 -23.43
CA THR A 220 -3.63 0.45 -23.38
C THR A 220 -3.36 1.08 -22.01
N THR A 221 -4.39 1.65 -21.36
CA THR A 221 -4.31 2.20 -20.00
C THR A 221 -3.96 1.15 -18.93
N MET A 222 -4.51 -0.06 -19.02
CA MET A 222 -4.25 -1.14 -18.05
C MET A 222 -2.87 -1.77 -18.27
N GLN A 223 -2.41 -1.86 -19.51
CA GLN A 223 -1.05 -2.24 -19.85
C GLN A 223 -0.01 -1.23 -19.34
N ILE A 224 -0.31 0.08 -19.40
CA ILE A 224 0.53 1.11 -18.79
C ILE A 224 0.57 0.94 -17.27
N LEU A 225 -0.58 0.71 -16.63
CA LEU A 225 -0.66 0.53 -15.17
C LEU A 225 0.10 -0.71 -14.71
N LEU A 226 -0.09 -1.86 -15.38
CA LEU A 226 0.69 -3.08 -15.15
C LEU A 226 2.19 -2.88 -15.39
N LYS A 227 2.58 -2.18 -16.46
CA LYS A 227 3.98 -1.89 -16.76
C LYS A 227 4.61 -1.02 -15.67
N ILE A 228 3.88 -0.04 -15.14
CA ILE A 228 4.31 0.77 -14.00
C ILE A 228 4.47 -0.13 -12.77
N THR A 229 3.44 -0.91 -12.40
CA THR A 229 3.48 -1.81 -11.24
C THR A 229 4.64 -2.80 -11.31
N PHE A 230 4.84 -3.49 -12.43
CA PHE A 230 5.94 -4.44 -12.57
C PHE A 230 7.31 -3.75 -12.60
N SER A 231 7.41 -2.54 -13.17
CA SER A 231 8.67 -1.78 -13.13
C SER A 231 9.04 -1.32 -11.71
N THR A 232 8.05 -1.05 -10.84
CA THR A 232 8.31 -0.62 -9.46
C THR A 232 8.56 -1.80 -8.52
N PHE A 233 8.08 -3.01 -8.85
CA PHE A 233 8.30 -4.22 -8.06
C PHE A 233 9.80 -4.54 -7.85
N GLY A 234 10.67 -4.28 -8.82
CA GLY A 234 12.12 -4.49 -8.67
C GLY A 234 12.74 -3.57 -7.62
N THR A 235 12.32 -2.30 -7.58
CA THR A 235 12.83 -1.31 -6.63
C THR A 235 12.20 -1.48 -5.24
N LEU A 236 10.90 -1.79 -5.17
CA LEU A 236 10.18 -2.05 -3.92
C LEU A 236 10.48 -3.44 -3.34
N GLY A 237 10.96 -4.38 -4.16
CA GLY A 237 11.19 -5.77 -3.77
C GLY A 237 12.20 -5.93 -2.63
N ASN A 238 13.26 -5.11 -2.62
CA ASN A 238 14.24 -5.11 -1.53
C ASN A 238 13.61 -4.71 -0.19
N LEU A 239 12.79 -3.65 -0.20
CA LEU A 239 12.07 -3.20 0.99
C LEU A 239 11.03 -4.24 1.43
N ALA A 240 10.26 -4.78 0.48
CA ALA A 240 9.27 -5.82 0.75
C ALA A 240 9.90 -7.09 1.34
N PHE A 241 11.10 -7.47 0.88
CA PHE A 241 11.85 -8.58 1.43
C PHE A 241 12.25 -8.34 2.89
N VAL A 242 12.78 -7.15 3.21
CA VAL A 242 13.12 -6.78 4.60
C VAL A 242 11.88 -6.80 5.49
N VAL A 243 10.77 -6.21 5.04
CA VAL A 243 9.49 -6.23 5.78
C VAL A 243 8.99 -7.67 5.96
N GLY A 244 9.12 -8.52 4.94
CA GLY A 244 8.76 -9.93 5.01
C GLY A 244 9.59 -10.71 6.03
N VAL A 245 10.90 -10.48 6.09
CA VAL A 245 11.79 -11.09 7.08
C VAL A 245 11.44 -10.60 8.49
N LEU A 246 11.20 -9.30 8.68
CA LEU A 246 10.78 -8.76 9.98
C LEU A 246 9.41 -9.32 10.42
N ASN A 247 8.45 -9.44 9.51
CA ASN A 247 7.17 -10.05 9.80
C ASN A 247 7.34 -11.53 10.20
N TYR A 248 8.20 -12.26 9.49
CA TYR A 248 8.52 -13.66 9.81
C TYR A 248 9.13 -13.81 11.21
N THR A 249 10.12 -12.98 11.57
CA THR A 249 10.79 -13.10 12.88
C THR A 249 9.84 -12.80 14.04
N ILE A 250 9.02 -11.75 13.93
CA ILE A 250 8.04 -11.41 14.97
C ILE A 250 6.94 -12.48 15.05
N ALA A 251 6.47 -13.01 13.92
CA ALA A 251 5.48 -14.09 13.89
C ALA A 251 6.00 -15.39 14.51
N ASP A 252 7.26 -15.73 14.25
CA ASP A 252 7.91 -16.91 14.81
C ASP A 252 8.12 -16.77 16.33
N VAL A 253 8.54 -15.59 16.79
CA VAL A 253 8.62 -15.26 18.23
C VAL A 253 7.24 -15.33 18.89
N GLY A 254 6.21 -14.75 18.27
CA GLY A 254 4.84 -14.80 18.76
C GLY A 254 4.29 -16.21 18.86
N LEU A 255 4.51 -17.05 17.84
CA LEU A 255 4.12 -18.45 17.85
C LEU A 255 4.80 -19.20 19.01
N LYS A 256 6.12 -19.06 19.16
CA LYS A 256 6.87 -19.77 20.21
C LYS A 256 6.48 -19.33 21.63
N LEU A 257 6.20 -18.04 21.82
CA LEU A 257 5.87 -17.49 23.15
C LEU A 257 4.38 -17.68 23.52
N LEU A 258 3.47 -17.50 22.57
CA LEU A 258 2.03 -17.39 22.85
C LEU A 258 1.24 -18.66 22.52
N SER A 259 1.76 -19.56 21.68
CA SER A 259 1.06 -20.82 21.33
C SER A 259 0.61 -21.65 22.54
N PRO A 260 1.43 -21.84 23.60
CA PRO A 260 1.01 -22.62 24.77
C PRO A 260 -0.21 -22.05 25.50
N TYR A 261 -0.36 -20.72 25.52
CA TYR A 261 -1.49 -20.04 26.13
C TYR A 261 -2.73 -20.13 25.23
N TYR A 262 -2.56 -19.90 23.93
CA TYR A 262 -3.65 -19.91 22.96
C TYR A 262 -4.27 -21.29 22.75
N ASN A 263 -3.49 -22.38 22.86
CA ASN A 263 -4.00 -23.74 22.70
C ASN A 263 -4.91 -24.17 23.86
N ASN A 264 -4.70 -23.62 25.05
CA ASN A 264 -5.49 -23.94 26.25
C ASN A 264 -6.59 -22.90 26.54
N PHE A 265 -6.71 -21.87 25.69
CA PHE A 265 -7.68 -20.80 25.86
C PHE A 265 -8.85 -20.96 24.88
N ASP A 266 -10.06 -20.97 25.42
CA ASP A 266 -11.29 -21.02 24.62
C ASP A 266 -11.74 -19.60 24.24
N PHE A 267 -11.75 -19.32 22.93
CA PHE A 267 -12.14 -18.01 22.43
C PHE A 267 -13.66 -17.96 22.32
N GLN A 268 -14.32 -17.34 23.30
CA GLN A 268 -15.77 -17.13 23.31
C GLN A 268 -16.32 -16.34 22.09
N ASN A 269 -15.46 -15.75 21.27
CA ASN A 269 -15.83 -14.97 20.09
C ASN A 269 -15.12 -15.51 18.85
N SER A 270 -15.83 -15.54 17.71
CA SER A 270 -15.30 -15.95 16.40
C SER A 270 -14.09 -15.13 15.92
N GLU A 271 -13.87 -13.93 16.47
CA GLU A 271 -12.68 -13.14 16.15
C GLU A 271 -11.40 -13.72 16.75
N GLY A 272 -11.45 -14.23 17.99
CA GLY A 272 -10.30 -14.85 18.65
C GLY A 272 -9.88 -16.17 17.99
N GLU A 273 -10.84 -16.87 17.39
CA GLU A 273 -10.58 -18.06 16.59
C GLU A 273 -9.99 -17.75 15.20
N ARG A 274 -10.22 -16.56 14.65
CA ARG A 274 -9.67 -16.18 13.33
C ARG A 274 -8.24 -15.66 13.41
N TRP A 275 -7.91 -14.99 14.50
CA TRP A 275 -6.65 -14.26 14.66
C TRP A 275 -5.89 -14.78 15.89
N HIS A 276 -4.99 -15.75 15.67
CA HIS A 276 -4.36 -16.48 16.77
C HIS A 276 -2.90 -16.87 16.52
N PHE A 277 -2.20 -17.18 17.62
CA PHE A 277 -0.82 -17.71 17.62
C PHE A 277 -0.76 -19.25 17.79
N LYS A 278 -1.78 -20.01 17.38
CA LYS A 278 -1.75 -21.49 17.43
C LYS A 278 -0.83 -22.08 16.36
N ASP A 279 -0.92 -21.58 15.14
CA ASP A 279 -0.15 -22.03 13.97
C ASP A 279 0.63 -20.89 13.32
N PHE A 280 1.67 -21.25 12.57
CA PHE A 280 2.54 -20.29 11.89
C PHE A 280 1.81 -19.40 10.85
N PRO A 281 0.97 -19.91 9.92
CA PRO A 281 0.33 -19.06 8.91
C PRO A 281 -0.61 -18.01 9.52
N HIS A 282 -1.41 -18.41 10.52
CA HIS A 282 -2.29 -17.50 11.25
C HIS A 282 -1.49 -16.45 12.04
N SER A 283 -0.39 -16.86 12.68
CA SER A 283 0.55 -15.95 13.35
C SER A 283 1.15 -14.93 12.37
N PHE A 284 1.54 -15.37 11.18
CA PHE A 284 2.14 -14.51 10.16
C PHE A 284 1.18 -13.42 9.66
N VAL A 285 -0.07 -13.79 9.36
CA VAL A 285 -1.09 -12.82 8.90
C VAL A 285 -1.55 -11.93 10.06
N LEU A 286 -1.60 -12.46 11.29
CA LEU A 286 -1.87 -11.66 12.47
C LEU A 286 -0.80 -10.58 12.67
N VAL A 287 0.48 -10.91 12.67
CA VAL A 287 1.55 -9.91 12.78
C VAL A 287 1.52 -8.92 11.61
N PHE A 288 1.24 -9.40 10.39
CA PHE A 288 1.05 -8.50 9.24
C PHE A 288 -0.08 -7.49 9.50
N ARG A 289 -1.21 -7.94 10.05
CA ARG A 289 -2.32 -7.06 10.46
C ARG A 289 -1.88 -6.04 11.53
N LEU A 290 -1.03 -6.43 12.49
CA LEU A 290 -0.45 -5.48 13.46
C LEU A 290 0.42 -4.43 12.77
N LEU A 291 1.24 -4.83 11.79
CA LEU A 291 2.08 -3.90 11.00
C LEU A 291 1.22 -2.92 10.16
N CYS A 292 0.03 -3.34 9.74
CA CYS A 292 -0.94 -2.47 9.07
C CYS A 292 -1.64 -1.48 10.01
N GLY A 293 -1.46 -1.60 11.34
CA GLY A 293 -1.99 -0.67 12.33
C GLY A 293 -3.27 -1.13 13.03
N ASP A 294 -3.74 -2.36 12.85
CA ASP A 294 -4.90 -2.92 13.56
C ASP A 294 -4.44 -3.91 14.64
N TRP A 295 -4.09 -3.37 15.81
CA TRP A 295 -3.38 -4.05 16.88
C TRP A 295 -4.14 -4.15 18.19
N ILE A 296 -5.05 -3.24 18.50
CA ILE A 296 -5.72 -3.16 19.80
C ILE A 296 -6.72 -4.30 20.01
N ARG A 297 -7.50 -4.67 18.98
CA ARG A 297 -8.48 -5.78 19.08
C ARG A 297 -7.78 -7.12 19.31
N PRO A 298 -6.75 -7.50 18.52
CA PRO A 298 -6.03 -8.73 18.80
C PRO A 298 -5.23 -8.66 20.13
N LEU A 299 -4.82 -7.48 20.58
CA LEU A 299 -4.18 -7.32 21.89
C LEU A 299 -5.13 -7.68 23.03
N TRP A 300 -6.38 -7.22 23.02
CA TRP A 300 -7.36 -7.60 24.06
C TRP A 300 -7.56 -9.12 24.12
N GLN A 301 -7.60 -9.78 22.96
CA GLN A 301 -7.70 -11.23 22.88
C GLN A 301 -6.46 -11.92 23.47
N CYS A 302 -5.28 -11.39 23.17
CA CYS A 302 -4.03 -11.89 23.72
C CYS A 302 -3.96 -11.70 25.23
N LEU A 303 -4.27 -10.51 25.74
CA LEU A 303 -4.22 -10.19 27.16
C LEU A 303 -5.11 -11.15 27.97
N ARG A 304 -6.28 -11.55 27.44
CA ARG A 304 -7.11 -12.59 28.07
C ARG A 304 -6.44 -13.96 28.16
N ALA A 305 -5.68 -14.35 27.14
CA ALA A 305 -5.06 -15.67 27.07
C ALA A 305 -3.73 -15.74 27.85
N ALA A 306 -2.88 -14.72 27.73
CA ALA A 306 -1.48 -14.75 28.21
C ALA A 306 -1.10 -13.53 29.08
N ASN A 307 -2.03 -12.67 29.46
CA ASN A 307 -1.80 -11.47 30.27
C ASN A 307 -0.68 -10.58 29.68
N TYR A 308 0.15 -9.97 30.53
CA TYR A 308 1.18 -8.99 30.16
C TYR A 308 2.26 -9.52 29.20
N VAL A 309 2.39 -10.85 29.02
CA VAL A 309 3.35 -11.46 28.08
C VAL A 309 3.11 -10.98 26.65
N CYS A 310 1.86 -10.66 26.30
CA CYS A 310 1.46 -10.16 24.99
C CYS A 310 2.20 -8.88 24.57
N TYR A 311 2.55 -8.01 25.51
CA TYR A 311 3.23 -6.75 25.21
C TYR A 311 4.62 -6.97 24.59
N VAL A 312 5.27 -8.11 24.88
CA VAL A 312 6.58 -8.48 24.31
C VAL A 312 6.52 -8.65 22.79
N VAL A 313 5.38 -9.05 22.24
CA VAL A 313 5.19 -9.26 20.80
C VAL A 313 4.52 -8.04 20.17
N PHE A 314 3.47 -7.52 20.80
CA PHE A 314 2.62 -6.48 20.23
C PHE A 314 3.28 -5.10 20.19
N VAL A 315 3.97 -4.69 21.26
CA VAL A 315 4.59 -3.35 21.30
C VAL A 315 5.70 -3.24 20.25
N PRO A 316 6.65 -4.19 20.14
CA PRO A 316 7.64 -4.16 19.07
C PRO A 316 7.00 -4.23 17.68
N ALA A 317 5.94 -5.03 17.48
CA ALA A 317 5.24 -5.10 16.20
C ALA A 317 4.64 -3.75 15.78
N VAL A 318 3.98 -3.04 16.71
CA VAL A 318 3.41 -1.70 16.43
C VAL A 318 4.50 -0.69 16.13
N VAL A 319 5.59 -0.68 16.91
CA VAL A 319 6.73 0.22 16.69
C VAL A 319 7.38 -0.06 15.33
N VAL A 320 7.67 -1.31 15.01
CA VAL A 320 8.24 -1.72 13.72
C VAL A 320 7.29 -1.38 12.58
N GLY A 321 5.98 -1.66 12.72
CA GLY A 321 4.96 -1.32 11.73
C GLY A 321 4.95 0.17 11.42
N HIS A 322 4.95 1.01 12.45
CA HIS A 322 5.02 2.45 12.26
C HIS A 322 6.32 2.88 11.58
N LEU A 323 7.48 2.34 11.98
CA LEU A 323 8.76 2.63 11.32
C LEU A 323 8.76 2.21 9.84
N VAL A 324 8.21 1.04 9.51
CA VAL A 324 8.09 0.52 8.15
C VAL A 324 7.17 1.42 7.32
N LEU A 325 6.00 1.77 7.83
CA LEU A 325 5.06 2.68 7.16
C LEU A 325 5.72 4.03 6.87
N LEU A 326 6.39 4.63 7.85
CA LEU A 326 7.12 5.88 7.68
C LEU A 326 8.23 5.77 6.63
N ASN A 327 8.98 4.67 6.63
CA ASN A 327 10.06 4.46 5.66
C ASN A 327 9.52 4.23 4.24
N LEU A 328 8.36 3.59 4.11
CA LEU A 328 7.70 3.39 2.82
C LEU A 328 7.13 4.69 2.25
N VAL A 329 6.50 5.53 3.08
CA VAL A 329 6.01 6.85 2.68
C VAL A 329 7.16 7.73 2.19
N LEU A 330 8.27 7.77 2.92
CA LEU A 330 9.49 8.48 2.49
C LEU A 330 9.98 8.01 1.12
N ALA A 331 10.06 6.70 0.90
CA ALA A 331 10.52 6.13 -0.37
C ALA A 331 9.60 6.53 -1.54
N LEU A 332 8.28 6.58 -1.32
CA LEU A 332 7.32 7.03 -2.32
C LEU A 332 7.47 8.52 -2.62
N LEU A 333 7.60 9.37 -1.59
CA LEU A 333 7.78 10.81 -1.76
C LEU A 333 9.07 11.14 -2.52
N LEU A 334 10.18 10.48 -2.19
CA LEU A 334 11.45 10.64 -2.91
C LEU A 334 11.31 10.29 -4.39
N ASN A 335 10.60 9.20 -4.72
CA ASN A 335 10.34 8.83 -6.11
C ASN A 335 9.44 9.84 -6.83
N ALA A 336 8.43 10.40 -6.16
CA ALA A 336 7.56 11.42 -6.71
C ALA A 336 8.32 12.73 -7.03
N PHE A 337 9.15 13.21 -6.10
CA PHE A 337 9.98 14.40 -6.32
C PHE A 337 11.02 14.21 -7.42
N ASN A 338 11.63 13.01 -7.50
CA ASN A 338 12.58 12.68 -8.56
C ASN A 338 11.91 12.69 -9.94
N ALA A 339 10.68 12.20 -10.07
CA ALA A 339 9.93 12.23 -11.31
C ALA A 339 9.60 13.67 -11.76
N GLU A 340 9.24 14.55 -10.82
CA GLU A 340 8.91 15.94 -11.13
C GLU A 340 10.13 16.75 -11.59
N ASN A 341 11.30 16.53 -10.95
CA ASN A 341 12.56 17.16 -11.36
C ASN A 341 13.00 16.70 -12.76
N LEU A 342 12.80 15.43 -13.12
CA LEU A 342 13.03 14.91 -14.47
C LEU A 342 12.15 15.59 -15.52
N ASN A 343 10.86 15.80 -15.21
CA ASN A 343 9.92 16.47 -16.12
C ASN A 343 10.25 17.95 -16.33
N ARG A 344 10.75 18.65 -15.30
CA ARG A 344 11.25 20.04 -15.41
C ARG A 344 12.53 20.12 -16.24
N CYS A 345 13.44 19.17 -16.10
CA CYS A 345 14.65 19.11 -16.93
C CYS A 345 14.32 18.87 -18.41
N GLN A 346 13.38 17.96 -18.72
CA GLN A 346 12.96 17.72 -20.10
C GLN A 346 12.27 18.91 -20.75
N THR A 347 11.49 19.69 -19.99
CA THR A 347 10.85 20.91 -20.49
C THR A 347 11.84 22.06 -20.68
N SER A 348 12.90 22.14 -19.86
CA SER A 348 13.98 23.13 -20.02
C SER A 348 14.94 22.82 -21.17
N ILE A 349 15.05 21.56 -21.62
CA ILE A 349 15.86 21.18 -22.79
C ILE A 349 15.09 21.36 -24.11
N LYS A 350 13.76 21.44 -24.05
CA LYS A 350 12.89 21.67 -25.22
C LYS A 350 12.60 23.16 -25.51
N LYS A 351 13.07 24.07 -24.66
CA LYS A 351 13.13 25.52 -24.92
C LYS A 351 14.57 25.88 -25.19
#